data_AF-A0A973RWW0-F1
#
_entry.id   AF-A0A973RWW0-F1
#
_cell.length_a   1.000
_cell.length_b   1.000
_cell.length_c   1.000
_cell.angle_alpha   90.00
_cell.angle_beta   90.00
_cell.angle_gamma   90.00
#
_symmetry.space_group_name_H-M   'P 1'
#
loop_
_entity.id
_entity.type
_entity.pdbx_description
1 polymer ?
#
loop_
_entity_poly.entity_id
_entity_poly.type
_entity_poly.pdbx_seq_one_letter_code
_entity_poly.pdbx_strand_id
1 'polypeptide(L)'
;MTILRNAPLQIALFFLPLVWIGYFAITSSERAEAVQQARLQGNSAAELFEENTERIFERVDQSLLVVRALYARDPLTFNLKFWSDKARIATGDVVQFALIGLDGYLIDTTASYAGPRLYLGDREHFRNTMSLADDRLYVARPVLGRASNQWTIQI
;
A
#
# COMPACT_ATOMS: atom_id res chain seq x y z
N MET A 1 40.62 -25.11 63.14
CA MET A 1 40.98 -23.79 62.56
C MET A 1 41.25 -23.90 61.04
N THR A 2 40.41 -24.64 60.31
CA THR A 2 40.51 -24.88 58.85
C THR A 2 39.30 -24.33 58.08
N ILE A 3 38.16 -24.16 58.76
CA ILE A 3 36.92 -23.60 58.18
C ILE A 3 37.09 -22.11 57.84
N LEU A 4 37.84 -21.35 58.65
CA LEU A 4 38.04 -19.91 58.43
C LEU A 4 38.96 -19.60 57.22
N ARG A 5 39.88 -20.50 56.88
CA ARG A 5 40.85 -20.29 55.78
C ARG A 5 40.21 -20.42 54.39
N ASN A 6 39.08 -21.12 54.32
CA ASN A 6 38.37 -21.43 53.07
C ASN A 6 37.04 -20.67 52.94
N ALA A 7 36.70 -19.84 53.93
CA ALA A 7 35.52 -18.96 53.91
C ALA A 7 35.36 -18.15 52.61
N PRO A 8 36.41 -17.53 52.02
CA PRO A 8 36.25 -16.82 50.76
C PRO A 8 35.89 -17.74 49.58
N LEU A 9 36.37 -18.99 49.57
CA LEU A 9 36.02 -19.97 48.53
C LEU A 9 34.56 -20.43 48.64
N GLN A 10 34.04 -20.58 49.86
CA GLN A 10 32.64 -20.95 50.10
C GLN A 10 31.68 -19.82 49.68
N ILE A 11 32.03 -18.57 49.97
CA ILE A 11 31.28 -17.40 49.53
C ILE A 11 31.29 -17.32 48.00
N ALA A 12 32.47 -17.46 47.37
CA ALA A 12 32.57 -17.47 45.91
C ALA A 12 31.73 -18.58 45.27
N LEU A 13 31.74 -19.79 45.84
CA LEU A 13 30.96 -20.93 45.36
C LEU A 13 29.44 -20.69 45.44
N PHE A 14 28.97 -19.91 46.41
CA PHE A 14 27.55 -19.58 46.56
C PHE A 14 27.12 -18.40 45.67
N PHE A 15 27.93 -17.35 45.58
CA PHE A 15 27.60 -16.16 44.80
C PHE A 15 27.72 -16.37 43.30
N LEU A 16 28.64 -17.21 42.84
CA LEU A 16 28.84 -17.49 41.42
C LEU A 16 27.57 -18.03 40.73
N PRO A 17 26.89 -19.09 41.21
CA PRO A 17 25.64 -19.54 40.60
C PRO A 17 24.52 -18.51 40.74
N LEU A 18 24.48 -17.73 41.82
CA LEU A 18 23.48 -16.67 42.01
C LEU A 18 23.59 -15.59 40.92
N VAL A 19 24.80 -15.16 40.59
CA VAL A 19 25.07 -14.19 39.51
C VAL A 19 24.65 -14.76 38.16
N TRP A 20 24.97 -16.02 37.87
CA TRP A 20 24.55 -16.67 36.62
C TRP A 20 23.03 -16.81 36.52
N ILE A 21 22.35 -17.20 37.60
CA ILE A 21 20.87 -17.26 37.63
C ILE A 21 20.27 -15.89 37.35
N GLY A 22 20.79 -14.83 37.99
CA GLY A 22 20.37 -13.45 37.72
C GLY A 22 20.60 -13.05 36.26
N TYR A 23 21.78 -13.34 35.71
CA TYR A 23 22.12 -13.06 34.31
C TYR A 23 21.17 -13.78 33.33
N PHE A 24 20.93 -15.08 33.53
CA PHE A 24 20.01 -15.86 32.70
C PHE A 24 18.56 -15.38 32.83
N ALA A 25 18.10 -15.07 34.05
CA ALA A 25 16.76 -14.55 34.28
C ALA A 25 16.53 -13.22 33.54
N ILE A 26 17.46 -12.26 33.70
CA ILE A 26 17.40 -10.95 33.03
C ILE A 26 17.45 -11.13 31.51
N THR A 27 18.40 -11.90 30.99
CA THR A 27 18.53 -12.14 29.54
C THR A 27 17.29 -12.82 28.97
N SER A 28 16.64 -13.72 29.71
CA SER A 28 15.41 -14.36 29.27
C SER A 28 14.22 -13.40 29.24
N SER A 29 14.11 -12.50 30.22
CA SER A 29 13.09 -11.45 30.26
C SER A 29 13.28 -10.46 29.12
N GLU A 30 14.50 -9.96 28.93
CA GLU A 30 14.85 -9.04 27.85
C GLU A 30 14.54 -9.63 26.47
N ARG A 31 14.85 -10.92 26.26
CA ARG A 31 14.50 -11.61 25.01
C ARG A 31 13.00 -11.75 24.82
N ALA A 32 12.26 -12.11 25.87
CA ALA A 32 10.80 -12.24 25.79
C ALA A 32 10.13 -10.89 25.49
N GLU A 33 10.57 -9.82 26.16
CA GLU A 33 10.13 -8.45 25.93
C GLU A 33 10.48 -7.98 24.52
N ALA A 34 11.71 -8.20 24.05
CA ALA A 34 12.13 -7.82 22.70
C ALA A 34 11.30 -8.52 21.61
N VAL A 35 11.01 -9.83 21.78
CA VAL A 35 10.16 -10.57 20.85
C VAL A 35 8.71 -10.05 20.89
N GLN A 36 8.18 -9.76 22.07
CA GLN A 36 6.84 -9.20 22.21
C GLN A 36 6.75 -7.80 21.59
N GLN A 37 7.73 -6.94 21.81
CA GLN A 37 7.81 -5.62 21.19
C GLN A 37 7.90 -5.72 19.66
N ALA A 38 8.74 -6.63 19.14
CA ALA A 38 8.83 -6.86 17.69
C ALA A 38 7.49 -7.33 17.10
N ARG A 39 6.74 -8.17 17.82
CA ARG A 39 5.39 -8.60 17.39
C ARG A 39 4.38 -7.46 17.41
N LEU A 40 4.35 -6.65 18.47
CA LEU A 40 3.46 -5.51 18.57
C LEU A 40 3.75 -4.49 17.46
N GLN A 41 5.03 -4.18 17.21
CA GLN A 41 5.44 -3.31 16.11
C GLN A 41 5.03 -3.88 14.75
N GLY A 42 5.18 -5.19 14.54
CA GLY A 42 4.74 -5.85 13.30
C GLY A 42 3.23 -5.76 13.09
N ASN A 43 2.43 -5.97 14.13
CA ASN A 43 0.98 -5.84 14.07
C ASN A 43 0.54 -4.41 13.78
N SER A 44 1.10 -3.43 14.50
CA SER A 44 0.79 -2.02 14.25
C SER A 44 1.21 -1.58 12.84
N ALA A 45 2.34 -2.07 12.33
CA ALA A 45 2.75 -1.79 10.95
C ALA A 45 1.78 -2.40 9.92
N ALA A 46 1.28 -3.61 10.16
CA ALA A 46 0.28 -4.24 9.30
C ALA A 46 -1.05 -3.47 9.30
N GLU A 47 -1.52 -3.05 10.47
CA GLU A 47 -2.74 -2.23 10.63
C GLU A 47 -2.62 -0.88 9.93
N LEU A 48 -1.48 -0.18 10.10
CA LEU A 48 -1.21 1.08 9.39
C LEU A 48 -1.15 0.89 7.88
N PHE A 49 -0.64 -0.25 7.41
CA PHE A 49 -0.59 -0.56 5.99
C PHE A 49 -1.98 -0.84 5.41
N GLU A 50 -2.82 -1.57 6.13
CA GLU A 50 -4.23 -1.82 5.78
C GLU A 50 -4.99 -0.51 5.68
N GLU A 51 -4.93 0.32 6.73
CA GLU A 51 -5.59 1.62 6.76
C GLU A 51 -5.11 2.55 5.64
N ASN A 52 -3.80 2.61 5.39
CA ASN A 52 -3.25 3.40 4.29
C ASN A 52 -3.72 2.87 2.92
N THR A 53 -3.79 1.55 2.75
CA THR A 53 -4.26 0.93 1.52
C THR A 53 -5.73 1.25 1.25
N GLU A 54 -6.60 1.10 2.25
CA GLU A 54 -8.01 1.45 2.15
C GLU A 54 -8.21 2.93 1.80
N ARG A 55 -7.52 3.83 2.51
CA ARG A 55 -7.57 5.28 2.22
C ARG A 55 -7.12 5.62 0.80
N ILE A 56 -6.12 4.92 0.26
CA ILE A 56 -5.71 5.13 -1.14
C ILE A 56 -6.87 4.79 -2.07
N PHE A 57 -7.49 3.61 -1.93
CA PHE A 57 -8.61 3.21 -2.77
C PHE A 57 -9.81 4.17 -2.67
N GLU A 58 -10.16 4.61 -1.46
CA GLU A 58 -11.24 5.58 -1.25
C GLU A 58 -10.96 6.92 -1.96
N ARG A 59 -9.72 7.45 -1.83
CA ARG A 59 -9.33 8.68 -2.52
C ARG A 59 -9.42 8.56 -4.02
N VAL A 60 -9.06 7.40 -4.56
CA VAL A 60 -9.09 7.16 -6.00
C VAL A 60 -10.52 6.98 -6.52
N ASP A 61 -11.40 6.30 -5.76
CA ASP A 61 -12.82 6.19 -6.10
C ASP A 61 -13.51 7.56 -6.14
N GLN A 62 -13.31 8.38 -5.10
CA GLN A 62 -13.83 9.76 -5.05
C GLN A 62 -13.33 10.59 -6.23
N SER A 63 -12.06 10.43 -6.59
CA SER A 63 -11.45 11.09 -7.74
C SER A 63 -12.12 10.69 -9.06
N LEU A 64 -12.40 9.39 -9.25
CA LEU A 64 -13.13 8.89 -10.42
C LEU A 64 -14.55 9.44 -10.50
N LEU A 65 -15.27 9.50 -9.37
CA LEU A 65 -16.61 10.08 -9.31
C LEU A 65 -16.61 11.56 -9.68
N VAL A 66 -15.62 12.33 -9.21
CA VAL A 66 -15.45 13.75 -9.59
C VAL A 66 -15.18 13.89 -11.09
N VAL A 67 -14.24 13.11 -11.64
CA VAL A 67 -13.93 13.11 -13.08
C VAL A 67 -15.16 12.76 -13.91
N ARG A 68 -15.94 11.75 -13.47
CA ARG A 68 -17.19 11.34 -14.12
C ARG A 68 -18.24 12.45 -14.09
N ALA A 69 -18.43 13.12 -12.95
CA ALA A 69 -19.37 14.22 -12.82
C ALA A 69 -18.99 15.42 -13.70
N LEU A 70 -17.69 15.73 -13.80
CA LEU A 70 -17.18 16.78 -14.68
C LEU A 70 -17.39 16.43 -16.15
N TYR A 71 -17.13 15.19 -16.54
CA TYR A 71 -17.36 14.71 -17.91
C TYR A 71 -18.85 14.75 -18.26
N ALA A 72 -19.73 14.27 -17.38
CA ALA A 72 -21.18 14.25 -17.61
C ALA A 72 -21.78 15.65 -17.79
N ARG A 73 -21.16 16.68 -17.19
CA ARG A 73 -21.62 18.07 -17.27
C ARG A 73 -21.35 18.70 -18.65
N ASP A 74 -20.17 18.47 -19.23
CA ASP A 74 -19.82 18.97 -20.55
C ASP A 74 -18.88 18.00 -21.29
N PRO A 75 -19.43 16.98 -21.96
CA PRO A 75 -18.63 15.98 -22.66
C PRO A 75 -17.84 16.52 -23.85
N LEU A 76 -18.28 17.63 -24.46
CA LEU A 76 -17.72 18.15 -25.71
C LEU A 76 -16.46 18.99 -25.49
N THR A 77 -16.39 19.71 -24.36
CA THR A 77 -15.22 20.54 -24.01
C THR A 77 -14.36 19.92 -22.91
N PHE A 78 -14.70 18.72 -22.45
CA PHE A 78 -13.97 18.03 -21.40
C PHE A 78 -12.52 17.78 -21.80
N ASN A 79 -11.59 18.19 -20.93
CA ASN A 79 -10.17 17.92 -21.06
C ASN A 79 -9.66 17.29 -19.76
N LEU A 80 -9.36 15.99 -19.80
CA LEU A 80 -8.98 15.21 -18.64
C LEU A 80 -7.68 15.72 -18.04
N LYS A 81 -6.70 16.07 -18.89
CA LYS A 81 -5.41 16.58 -18.44
C LYS A 81 -5.54 17.91 -17.70
N PHE A 82 -6.32 18.85 -18.21
CA PHE A 82 -6.58 20.14 -17.58
C PHE A 82 -7.23 19.97 -16.20
N TRP A 83 -8.27 19.14 -16.10
CA TRP A 83 -8.96 18.91 -14.82
C TRP A 83 -8.10 18.12 -13.84
N SER A 84 -7.33 17.15 -14.32
CA SER A 84 -6.36 16.42 -13.50
C SER A 84 -5.29 17.34 -12.92
N ASP A 85 -4.70 18.21 -13.74
CA ASP A 85 -3.67 19.17 -13.32
C ASP A 85 -4.27 20.18 -12.31
N LYS A 86 -5.49 20.68 -12.58
CA LYS A 86 -6.18 21.66 -11.73
C LYS A 86 -6.63 21.09 -10.38
N ALA A 87 -7.21 19.90 -10.37
CA ALA A 87 -7.71 19.26 -9.16
C ALA A 87 -6.67 18.36 -8.48
N ARG A 88 -5.42 18.35 -8.99
CA ARG A 88 -4.29 17.57 -8.46
C ARG A 88 -4.60 16.08 -8.30
N ILE A 89 -5.48 15.56 -9.15
CA ILE A 89 -6.04 14.21 -9.02
C ILE A 89 -4.98 13.15 -9.37
N ALA A 90 -4.09 13.44 -10.33
CA ALA A 90 -2.97 12.56 -10.71
C ALA A 90 -1.70 12.77 -9.86
N THR A 91 -1.79 13.38 -8.66
CA THR A 91 -0.59 13.62 -7.84
C THR A 91 -0.45 12.58 -6.73
N GLY A 92 0.68 11.87 -6.70
CA GLY A 92 1.07 10.94 -5.63
C GLY A 92 0.78 9.48 -5.95
N ASP A 93 -0.46 9.05 -5.73
CA ASP A 93 -0.81 7.62 -5.70
C ASP A 93 -1.41 7.09 -7.02
N VAL A 94 -1.74 7.98 -7.96
CA VAL A 94 -2.34 7.62 -9.25
C VAL A 94 -1.37 7.89 -10.39
N VAL A 95 -1.03 6.83 -11.12
CA VAL A 95 -0.10 6.89 -12.26
C VAL A 95 -0.75 7.54 -13.49
N GLN A 96 -2.02 7.24 -13.75
CA GLN A 96 -2.71 7.68 -14.98
C GLN A 96 -4.23 7.66 -14.77
N PHE A 97 -4.91 8.68 -15.30
CA PHE A 97 -6.33 8.60 -15.64
C PHE A 97 -6.50 8.45 -17.15
N ALA A 98 -7.47 7.65 -17.56
CA ALA A 98 -7.83 7.44 -18.94
C ALA A 98 -9.34 7.50 -19.12
N LEU A 99 -9.79 8.17 -20.17
CA LEU A 99 -11.16 8.11 -20.65
C LEU A 99 -11.19 7.17 -21.86
N ILE A 100 -11.98 6.10 -21.78
CA ILE A 100 -12.11 5.09 -22.85
C ILE A 100 -13.55 5.14 -23.37
N GLY A 101 -13.70 5.18 -24.69
CA GLY A 101 -15.00 5.17 -25.34
C GLY A 101 -15.70 3.80 -25.28
N LEU A 102 -17.00 3.80 -25.58
CA LEU A 102 -17.79 2.56 -25.72
C LEU A 102 -17.27 1.66 -26.84
N ASP A 103 -16.53 2.22 -27.78
CA ASP A 103 -15.82 1.52 -28.86
C ASP A 103 -14.50 0.86 -28.41
N GLY A 104 -14.10 1.05 -27.14
CA GLY A 104 -12.88 0.50 -26.56
C GLY A 104 -11.62 1.28 -26.92
N TYR A 105 -11.73 2.46 -27.53
CA TYR A 105 -10.57 3.30 -27.84
C TYR A 105 -10.34 4.36 -26.78
N LEU A 106 -9.07 4.68 -26.53
CA LEU A 106 -8.66 5.76 -25.65
C LEU A 106 -9.12 7.11 -26.25
N ILE A 107 -9.94 7.85 -25.51
CA ILE A 107 -10.41 9.20 -25.84
C ILE A 107 -9.44 10.24 -25.30
N ASP A 108 -9.07 10.14 -24.03
CA ASP A 108 -8.18 11.10 -23.36
C ASP A 108 -7.37 10.41 -22.26
N THR A 109 -6.20 10.95 -21.92
CA THR A 109 -5.32 10.42 -20.88
C THR A 109 -4.49 11.51 -20.24
N THR A 110 -4.18 11.33 -18.95
CA THR A 110 -3.22 12.19 -18.24
C THR A 110 -1.78 11.75 -18.45
N ALA A 111 -1.55 10.54 -18.98
CA ALA A 111 -0.21 10.09 -19.37
C ALA A 111 0.30 10.85 -20.58
N SER A 112 1.62 11.04 -20.67
CA SER A 112 2.29 11.65 -21.83
C SER A 112 2.31 10.72 -23.04
N TYR A 113 1.14 10.33 -23.55
CA TYR A 113 0.97 9.49 -24.73
C TYR A 113 0.60 10.33 -25.95
N ALA A 114 1.50 10.39 -26.94
CA ALA A 114 1.30 11.11 -28.20
C ALA A 114 1.25 10.16 -29.42
N GLY A 115 0.94 8.88 -29.18
CA GLY A 115 0.91 7.84 -30.22
C GLY A 115 -0.40 7.82 -31.04
N PRO A 116 -0.51 6.88 -31.99
CA PRO A 116 -1.75 6.63 -32.73
C PRO A 116 -2.90 6.21 -31.79
N ARG A 117 -4.14 6.19 -32.29
CA ARG A 117 -5.31 5.75 -31.51
C ARG A 117 -5.05 4.42 -30.81
N LEU A 118 -5.16 4.41 -29.47
CA LEU A 118 -4.85 3.26 -28.64
C LEU A 118 -6.12 2.46 -28.32
N TYR A 119 -6.14 1.19 -28.72
CA TYR A 119 -7.22 0.28 -28.35
C TYR A 119 -6.96 -0.36 -26.97
N LEU A 120 -7.97 -0.31 -26.12
CA LEU A 120 -7.98 -0.87 -24.76
C LEU A 120 -9.21 -1.76 -24.49
N GLY A 121 -10.10 -1.95 -25.46
CA GLY A 121 -11.31 -2.75 -25.29
C GLY A 121 -11.06 -4.24 -25.04
N ASP A 122 -9.86 -4.74 -25.38
CA ASP A 122 -9.42 -6.10 -25.06
C ASP A 122 -8.98 -6.28 -23.60
N ARG A 123 -8.80 -5.19 -22.85
CA ARG A 123 -8.31 -5.23 -21.48
C ARG A 123 -9.36 -5.75 -20.50
N GLU A 124 -8.88 -6.57 -19.55
CA GLU A 124 -9.72 -7.17 -18.51
C GLU A 124 -10.50 -6.13 -17.70
N HIS A 125 -9.85 -5.04 -17.25
CA HIS A 125 -10.53 -3.96 -16.52
C HIS A 125 -11.66 -3.33 -17.34
N PHE A 126 -11.45 -3.06 -18.64
CA PHE A 126 -12.50 -2.50 -19.49
C PHE A 126 -13.68 -3.46 -19.63
N ARG A 127 -13.41 -4.73 -19.96
CA ARG A 127 -14.46 -5.74 -20.15
C ARG A 127 -15.25 -6.00 -18.87
N ASN A 128 -14.57 -6.12 -17.74
CA ASN A 128 -15.21 -6.41 -16.47
C ASN A 128 -16.00 -5.21 -15.97
N THR A 129 -15.46 -4.00 -16.06
CA THR A 129 -16.20 -2.76 -15.73
C THR A 129 -17.42 -2.56 -16.62
N MET A 130 -17.34 -2.86 -17.92
CA MET A 130 -18.51 -2.84 -18.83
C MET A 130 -19.56 -3.92 -18.50
N SER A 131 -19.15 -5.04 -17.91
CA SER A 131 -20.06 -6.14 -17.55
C SER A 131 -20.76 -5.94 -16.20
N LEU A 132 -20.29 -4.99 -15.39
CA LEU A 132 -20.89 -4.67 -14.10
C LEU A 132 -22.19 -3.89 -14.32
N ALA A 133 -23.30 -4.42 -13.80
CA ALA A 133 -24.58 -3.74 -13.80
C ALA A 133 -24.67 -2.63 -12.73
N ASP A 134 -23.84 -2.74 -11.69
CA ASP A 134 -23.77 -1.80 -10.57
C ASP A 134 -22.52 -0.92 -10.68
N ASP A 135 -22.62 0.32 -10.18
CA ASP A 135 -21.50 1.26 -10.12
C ASP A 135 -20.52 0.88 -9.00
N ARG A 136 -19.73 -0.18 -9.26
CA ARG A 136 -18.71 -0.69 -8.34
C ARG A 136 -17.33 -0.58 -8.98
N LEU A 137 -16.36 -0.17 -8.18
CA LEU A 137 -14.95 -0.15 -8.57
C LEU A 137 -14.45 -1.58 -8.82
N TYR A 138 -13.84 -1.84 -9.97
CA TYR A 138 -13.26 -3.13 -10.30
C TYR A 138 -11.74 -3.08 -10.20
N VAL A 139 -11.16 -3.73 -9.20
CA VAL A 139 -9.69 -3.76 -9.04
C VAL A 139 -9.11 -4.92 -9.86
N ALA A 140 -8.44 -4.59 -10.97
CA ALA A 140 -7.80 -5.57 -11.83
C ALA A 140 -6.43 -6.03 -11.29
N ARG A 141 -5.92 -7.13 -11.84
CA ARG A 141 -4.54 -7.56 -11.57
C ARG A 141 -3.53 -6.52 -12.09
N PRO A 142 -2.34 -6.40 -11.47
CA PRO A 142 -1.30 -5.51 -11.97
C PRO A 142 -0.95 -5.82 -13.43
N VAL A 143 -0.92 -4.79 -14.26
CA VAL A 143 -0.57 -4.90 -15.69
C VAL A 143 0.35 -3.77 -16.11
N LEU A 144 1.14 -4.00 -17.16
CA LEU A 144 1.91 -2.95 -17.81
C LEU A 144 0.96 -2.07 -18.64
N GLY A 145 0.91 -0.77 -18.31
CA GLY A 145 0.10 0.23 -19.01
C GLY A 145 0.61 0.47 -20.42
N ARG A 146 -0.30 0.42 -21.42
CA ARG A 146 0.06 0.71 -22.83
C ARG A 146 0.35 2.20 -23.08
N ALA A 147 -0.28 3.08 -22.31
CA ALA A 147 -0.10 4.52 -22.44
C ALA A 147 1.01 5.05 -21.51
N SER A 148 1.09 4.57 -20.26
CA SER A 148 2.10 4.98 -19.28
C SER A 148 3.43 4.23 -19.36
N ASN A 149 3.44 3.01 -19.92
CA ASN A 149 4.59 2.09 -19.88
C ASN A 149 5.10 1.79 -18.45
N GLN A 150 4.20 1.83 -17.45
CA GLN A 150 4.49 1.54 -16.05
C GLN A 150 3.60 0.40 -15.55
N TRP A 151 4.08 -0.35 -14.55
CA TRP A 151 3.27 -1.34 -13.87
C TRP A 151 2.24 -0.64 -13.00
N THR A 152 0.96 -0.90 -13.26
CA THR A 152 -0.13 -0.28 -12.52
C THR A 152 -1.20 -1.30 -12.19
N ILE A 153 -1.92 -1.05 -11.11
CA ILE A 153 -3.23 -1.66 -10.87
C ILE A 153 -4.23 -0.82 -11.66
N GLN A 154 -5.04 -1.47 -12.50
CA GLN A 154 -6.08 -0.81 -13.27
C GLN A 154 -7.41 -0.98 -12.55
N ILE A 155 -8.19 0.08 -12.54
CA ILE A 155 -9.45 0.21 -11.81
C ILE A 155 -10.55 0.73 -12.73
#